data_AF-A0A3C0TDQ9-F1
#
_entry.id   AF-A0A3C0TDQ9-F1
#
_cell.length_a   1.000
_cell.length_b   1.000
_cell.length_c   1.000
_cell.angle_alpha   90.00
_cell.angle_beta   90.00
_cell.angle_gamma   90.00
#
_symmetry.space_group_name_H-M   'P 1'
#
loop_
_entity.id
_entity.type
_entity.pdbx_description
1 polymer ?
#
loop_
_entity_poly.entity_id
_entity_poly.type
_entity_poly.pdbx_seq_one_letter_code
_entity_poly.pdbx_strand_id
1 'polypeptide(L)'
;RDHGTYTLPEAVKKITALPAHVLNLKDRGILAVGKRADINVFDLDNLEERMPELVHDLPFGAPRFIQRAAGYKATLVNGQVTLRDDELTGNCAGQVLRSN
;
A
#
# COMPACT_ATOMS: atom_id res chain seq x y z
N ARG A 1 10.38 6.36 10.95
CA ARG A 1 11.21 7.58 10.87
C ARG A 1 11.35 8.22 12.23
N ASP A 2 10.25 8.55 12.89
CA ASP A 2 10.26 9.37 14.13
C ASP A 2 10.98 8.70 15.28
N HIS A 3 10.92 7.37 15.36
CA HIS A 3 11.71 6.57 16.31
C HIS A 3 13.15 6.30 15.86
N GLY A 4 13.61 6.85 14.73
CA GLY A 4 14.96 6.69 14.20
C GLY A 4 15.32 5.29 13.70
N THR A 5 14.40 4.32 13.72
CA THR A 5 14.68 2.91 13.38
C THR A 5 15.14 2.70 11.93
N TYR A 6 14.57 3.46 11.00
CA TYR A 6 14.92 3.47 9.58
C TYR A 6 14.84 4.90 9.03
N THR A 7 15.71 5.22 8.07
CA THR A 7 15.51 6.38 7.20
C THR A 7 14.30 6.15 6.30
N LEU A 8 13.73 7.23 5.75
CA LEU A 8 12.58 7.11 4.85
C LEU A 8 12.89 6.25 3.59
N PRO A 9 14.02 6.43 2.88
CA PRO A 9 14.35 5.58 1.74
C PRO A 9 14.52 4.10 2.11
N GLU A 10 15.09 3.80 3.28
CA GLU A 10 15.21 2.42 3.77
C GLU A 10 13.84 1.80 4.07
N ALA A 11 12.95 2.56 4.72
CA ALA A 11 11.59 2.12 4.99
C ALA A 11 10.84 1.84 3.68
N VAL A 12 10.92 2.74 2.70
CA VAL A 12 10.33 2.53 1.36
C VAL A 12 10.92 1.28 0.70
N LYS A 13 12.25 1.14 0.67
CA LYS A 13 12.92 -0.04 0.07
C LYS A 13 12.45 -1.35 0.71
N LYS A 14 12.27 -1.38 2.03
CA LYS A 14 11.82 -2.57 2.79
C LYS A 14 10.41 -3.02 2.42
N ILE A 15 9.53 -2.11 2.01
CA ILE A 15 8.13 -2.43 1.65
C ILE A 15 7.86 -2.43 0.13
N THR A 16 8.86 -2.13 -0.71
CA THR A 16 8.72 -2.12 -2.18
C THR A 16 9.76 -3.00 -2.87
N ALA A 17 10.98 -2.48 -3.06
CA ALA A 17 12.01 -3.10 -3.89
C ALA A 17 12.54 -4.41 -3.30
N LEU A 18 12.67 -4.49 -1.98
CA LEU A 18 13.17 -5.69 -1.29
C LEU A 18 12.22 -6.89 -1.46
N PRO A 19 10.91 -6.82 -1.14
CA PRO A 19 10.01 -7.94 -1.37
C PRO A 19 9.84 -8.25 -2.86
N ALA A 20 9.81 -7.24 -3.74
CA ALA A 20 9.78 -7.48 -5.19
C ALA A 20 10.99 -8.29 -5.67
N HIS A 21 12.18 -8.00 -5.14
CA HIS A 21 13.39 -8.77 -5.42
C HIS A 21 13.30 -10.21 -4.91
N VAL A 22 12.89 -10.41 -3.65
CA VAL A 22 12.72 -11.75 -3.04
C VAL A 22 11.73 -12.61 -3.82
N LEU A 23 10.65 -12.00 -4.32
CA LEU A 23 9.62 -12.67 -5.11
C LEU A 23 9.93 -12.72 -6.61
N ASN A 24 11.11 -12.26 -7.05
CA ASN A 24 11.53 -12.19 -8.46
C ASN A 24 10.53 -11.42 -9.37
N LEU A 25 9.87 -10.40 -8.83
CA LEU A 25 8.96 -9.52 -9.57
C LEU A 25 9.78 -8.48 -10.33
N LYS A 26 10.12 -8.79 -11.58
CA LYS A 26 11.02 -7.94 -12.39
C LYS A 26 10.38 -6.63 -12.85
N ASP A 27 9.06 -6.51 -12.87
CA ASP A 27 8.33 -5.35 -13.39
C ASP A 27 7.77 -4.42 -12.31
N ARG A 28 8.06 -4.64 -11.03
CA ARG A 28 7.46 -3.93 -9.87
C ARG A 28 8.50 -3.55 -8.81
N GLY A 29 8.05 -2.77 -7.81
CA GLY A 29 8.81 -2.45 -6.60
C GLY A 29 9.79 -1.28 -6.72
N ILE A 30 9.98 -0.71 -7.91
CA ILE A 30 10.77 0.50 -8.14
C ILE A 30 10.04 1.45 -9.10
N LEU A 31 10.22 2.75 -8.90
CA LEU A 31 9.70 3.77 -9.81
C LEU A 31 10.72 4.00 -10.95
N ALA A 32 10.46 3.40 -12.11
CA ALA A 32 11.29 3.53 -13.29
C ALA A 32 10.46 3.35 -14.57
N VAL A 33 10.93 3.91 -15.68
CA VAL A 33 10.30 3.74 -17.01
C VAL A 33 10.22 2.24 -17.36
N GLY A 34 9.06 1.82 -17.88
CA GLY A 34 8.80 0.44 -18.26
C GLY A 34 8.38 -0.50 -17.11
N LYS A 35 8.31 0.00 -15.86
CA LYS A 35 7.74 -0.74 -14.73
C LYS A 35 6.24 -0.51 -14.60
N ARG A 36 5.56 -1.39 -13.86
CA ARG A 36 4.14 -1.23 -13.52
C ARG A 36 3.96 0.01 -12.65
N ALA A 37 2.92 0.77 -12.94
CA ALA A 37 2.54 1.95 -12.18
C ALA A 37 1.79 1.57 -10.90
N ASP A 38 2.48 0.85 -10.00
CA ASP A 38 2.04 0.61 -8.63
C ASP A 38 2.69 1.67 -7.74
N ILE A 39 1.91 2.67 -7.36
CA ILE A 39 2.45 3.92 -6.80
C ILE A 39 1.59 4.35 -5.61
N ASN A 40 2.24 4.72 -4.52
CA ASN A 40 1.63 5.47 -3.43
C ASN A 40 2.10 6.92 -3.47
N VAL A 41 1.16 7.85 -3.41
CA VAL A 41 1.39 9.27 -3.19
C VAL A 41 0.79 9.60 -1.82
N PHE A 42 1.62 10.03 -0.90
CA PHE A 42 1.23 10.31 0.48
C PHE A 42 1.89 11.57 0.99
N ASP A 43 1.20 12.24 1.89
CA ASP A 43 1.69 13.38 2.65
C ASP A 43 2.40 12.85 3.89
N LEU A 44 3.73 12.99 3.92
CA LEU A 44 4.54 12.42 4.98
C LEU A 44 4.25 13.04 6.36
N ASP A 45 3.83 14.30 6.41
CA ASP A 45 3.58 14.99 7.67
C ASP A 45 2.22 14.61 8.28
N ASN A 46 1.30 14.12 7.44
CA ASN A 46 -0.04 13.67 7.85
C ASN A 46 -0.22 12.14 7.75
N LEU A 47 0.86 11.40 7.47
CA LEU A 47 0.84 9.94 7.35
C LEU A 47 0.78 9.31 8.74
N GLU A 48 -0.38 8.74 9.10
CA GLU A 48 -0.59 8.15 10.41
C GLU A 48 -1.53 6.94 10.38
N GLU A 49 -1.46 6.14 11.45
CA GLU A 49 -2.42 5.09 11.75
C GLU A 49 -3.56 5.67 12.61
N ARG A 50 -4.79 5.28 12.32
CA ARG A 50 -5.96 5.66 13.14
C ARG A 50 -6.14 4.68 14.30
N MET A 51 -6.98 5.05 15.26
CA MET A 51 -7.34 4.15 16.34
C MET A 51 -8.04 2.90 15.79
N PRO A 52 -7.69 1.69 16.25
CA PRO A 52 -8.39 0.47 15.86
C PRO A 52 -9.86 0.50 16.30
N GLU A 53 -10.73 0.04 15.42
CA GLU A 53 -12.17 -0.11 15.67
C GLU A 53 -12.58 -1.58 15.64
N LEU A 54 -13.47 -1.98 16.54
CA LEU A 54 -14.04 -3.33 16.55
C LEU A 54 -15.29 -3.36 15.66
N VAL A 55 -15.25 -4.15 14.58
CA VAL A 55 -16.37 -4.34 13.65
C VAL A 55 -16.82 -5.80 13.62
N HIS A 56 -18.05 -6.06 13.19
CA HIS A 56 -18.68 -7.39 13.14
C HIS A 56 -19.09 -7.75 11.70
N ASP A 57 -18.14 -7.70 10.78
CA ASP A 57 -18.38 -7.84 9.33
C ASP A 57 -17.85 -9.16 8.72
N LEU A 58 -17.35 -10.08 9.55
CA LEU A 58 -16.94 -11.42 9.13
C LEU A 58 -18.14 -12.39 9.05
N PRO A 59 -17.98 -13.54 8.36
CA PRO A 59 -18.99 -14.59 8.35
C PRO A 59 -19.47 -14.95 9.76
N PHE A 60 -20.78 -15.17 9.89
CA PHE A 60 -21.45 -15.42 11.18
C PHE A 60 -21.37 -14.27 12.20
N GLY A 61 -21.03 -13.05 11.77
CA GLY A 61 -20.97 -11.87 12.63
C GLY A 61 -19.75 -11.87 13.57
N ALA A 62 -18.72 -12.64 13.25
CA ALA A 62 -17.50 -12.67 14.06
C ALA A 62 -16.82 -11.28 14.09
N PRO A 63 -16.26 -10.86 15.23
CA PRO A 63 -15.62 -9.57 15.33
C PRO A 63 -14.21 -9.56 14.74
N ARG A 64 -13.78 -8.42 14.20
CA ARG A 64 -12.37 -8.13 13.88
C ARG A 64 -12.02 -6.68 14.18
N PHE A 65 -10.76 -6.43 14.46
CA PHE A 65 -10.23 -5.07 14.49
C PHE A 65 -9.92 -4.60 13.07
N ILE A 66 -10.34 -3.38 12.75
CA ILE A 66 -9.88 -2.64 11.57
C ILE A 66 -9.10 -1.43 12.06
N GLN A 67 -7.89 -1.27 11.53
CA GLN A 67 -7.10 -0.07 11.72
C GLN A 67 -6.95 0.62 10.37
N ARG A 68 -7.58 1.80 10.24
CA ARG A 68 -7.43 2.64 9.04
C ARG A 68 -6.13 3.42 9.10
N ALA A 69 -5.66 3.89 7.94
CA ALA A 69 -4.57 4.85 7.84
C ALA A 69 -5.10 6.19 7.30
N ALA A 70 -4.32 7.25 7.46
CA ALA A 70 -4.56 8.54 6.84
C ALA A 70 -3.29 9.14 6.23
N GLY A 71 -3.47 10.13 5.36
CA GLY A 71 -2.37 10.84 4.69
C GLY A 71 -2.06 10.33 3.28
N TYR A 72 -2.83 9.38 2.74
CA TYR A 72 -2.69 8.91 1.36
C TYR A 72 -3.47 9.81 0.40
N LYS A 73 -2.76 10.47 -0.52
CA LYS A 73 -3.36 11.26 -1.60
C LYS A 73 -3.77 10.41 -2.79
N ALA A 74 -3.04 9.34 -3.08
CA ALA A 74 -3.40 8.36 -4.09
C ALA A 74 -2.70 7.03 -3.88
N THR A 75 -3.40 5.94 -4.12
CA THR A 75 -2.80 4.64 -4.41
C THR A 75 -3.20 4.21 -5.80
N LEU A 76 -2.22 3.80 -6.59
CA LEU A 76 -2.39 3.32 -7.94
C LEU A 76 -1.96 1.87 -8.01
N VAL A 77 -2.76 1.06 -8.73
CA VAL A 77 -2.43 -0.32 -9.08
C VAL A 77 -2.52 -0.43 -10.60
N ASN A 78 -1.44 -0.89 -11.24
CA ASN A 78 -1.36 -0.96 -12.71
C ASN A 78 -1.75 0.36 -13.41
N GLY A 79 -1.48 1.51 -12.79
CA GLY A 79 -1.77 2.85 -13.33
C GLY A 79 -3.19 3.37 -13.08
N GLN A 80 -4.08 2.59 -12.46
CA GLN A 80 -5.41 3.04 -12.10
C GLN A 80 -5.47 3.43 -10.62
N VAL A 81 -6.10 4.57 -10.32
CA VAL A 81 -6.29 5.04 -8.95
C VAL A 81 -7.30 4.15 -8.26
N THR A 82 -6.87 3.43 -7.22
CA THR A 82 -7.71 2.54 -6.40
C THR A 82 -8.14 3.22 -5.10
N LEU A 83 -7.31 4.11 -4.56
CA LEU A 83 -7.59 4.94 -3.39
C LEU A 83 -7.26 6.40 -3.70
N ARG A 84 -8.12 7.31 -3.25
CA ARG A 84 -8.00 8.77 -3.40
C ARG A 84 -8.37 9.43 -2.09
N ASP A 85 -7.48 10.26 -1.55
CA ASP A 85 -7.69 11.01 -0.31
C ASP A 85 -8.26 10.11 0.81
N ASP A 86 -7.50 9.04 1.13
CA ASP A 86 -7.82 8.01 2.14
C ASP A 86 -9.06 7.13 1.86
N GLU A 87 -9.79 7.36 0.76
CA GLU A 87 -11.01 6.59 0.45
C GLU A 87 -10.88 5.72 -0.81
N LEU A 88 -11.51 4.54 -0.76
CA LEU A 88 -11.53 3.61 -1.88
C LEU A 88 -12.39 4.15 -3.02
N THR A 89 -11.87 4.09 -4.24
CA THR A 89 -12.58 4.52 -5.46
C THR A 89 -13.52 3.44 -6.02
N GLY A 90 -13.39 2.19 -5.56
CA GLY A 90 -14.06 1.03 -6.13
C GLY A 90 -13.34 0.40 -7.33
N ASN A 91 -12.25 1.00 -7.84
CA ASN A 91 -11.48 0.41 -8.92
C ASN A 91 -10.70 -0.83 -8.46
N CYS A 92 -11.04 -1.99 -8.99
CA CYS A 92 -10.37 -3.26 -8.73
C CYS A 92 -9.35 -3.58 -9.83
N ALA A 93 -8.25 -2.83 -9.91
CA ALA A 93 -7.24 -2.96 -10.98
C ALA A 93 -6.20 -4.08 -10.75
N GLY A 94 -6.37 -4.88 -9.69
CA GLY A 94 -5.48 -5.97 -9.33
C GLY A 94 -5.52 -7.12 -10.34
N GLN A 95 -4.38 -7.83 -10.47
CA GLN A 95 -4.26 -9.01 -11.32
C GLN A 95 -3.47 -10.10 -10.58
N VAL A 96 -3.82 -11.36 -10.81
CA VAL A 96 -3.05 -12.49 -10.31
C VAL A 96 -1.68 -12.48 -10.99
N LEU A 97 -0.63 -12.37 -10.20
CA LEU A 97 0.75 -12.49 -10.68
C LEU A 97 1.08 -13.98 -10.85
N ARG A 98 1.74 -14.30 -11.96
CA ARG A 98 2.19 -15.66 -12.27
C ARG A 98 3.70 -15.63 -12.46
N SER A 99 4.37 -16.62 -11.87
CA SER A 99 5.76 -16.89 -12.18
C SER A 99 5.82 -17.47 -13.59
N ASN A 100 6.62 -16.87 -14.47
CA ASN A 100 7.04 -17.51 -15.71
C ASN A 100 8.34 -18.28 -15.46
#